data_AF-A0A4P6JZI9-F1
#
_entry.id   AF-A0A4P6JZI9-F1
#
_cell.length_a   1.000
_cell.length_b   1.000
_cell.length_c   1.000
_cell.angle_alpha   90.00
_cell.angle_beta   90.00
_cell.angle_gamma   90.00
#
_symmetry.space_group_name_H-M   'P 1'
#
loop_
_entity.id
_entity.type
_entity.pdbx_description
1 polymer ?
#
loop_
_entity_poly.entity_id
_entity_poly.type
_entity_poly.pdbx_seq_one_letter_code
_entity_poly.pdbx_strand_id
1 'polypeptide(L)'
;MEEWYWWLRYGNFPPGRGNLPHMGKVIAFHRQKRYRTQAEFAIALGVDKRSVEEWEAAVFMHDQERRIMLVRMLKIAPALLGLDWRLVVYENNQGEHKDSLPRMVELIEEDAYYAYEDILVIGHHYIHNGGSSDIAPRIDRRLRKLVEITGQARATDQEAWKALLCRYYQLSTRIKQQCLLDAITASRHAQLAVELAEELQDAELIASAYVNSACTSTQQGQLDIARQAIAMAMTQMDKIRNAPLKGNIYLEAANINTPFALQDSKLQTQCKNWQTQALNLLYRGIEPDDNFFHFNLSAVHHERARSLLCWQKTRTDRSAAHDKLKLALETLTPDLNVWKAYYYMTEARLYLADHDIEGSAQAGKAALAVARAMHSKMEERNAAKLYTDLYKLAPDNPYVHNLGLQLGLFPA
;
A
#
# COMPACT_ATOMS: atom_id res chain seq x y z
N MET A 1 12.16 -21.93 8.40
CA MET A 1 13.10 -20.79 8.39
C MET A 1 13.13 -20.33 6.95
N GLU A 2 12.57 -19.16 6.65
CA GLU A 2 12.77 -18.53 5.34
C GLU A 2 14.27 -18.20 5.19
N GLU A 3 14.85 -18.49 4.04
CA GLU A 3 16.23 -18.09 3.73
C GLU A 3 16.22 -16.60 3.38
N TRP A 4 16.86 -15.78 4.21
CA TRP A 4 16.99 -14.34 3.99
C TRP A 4 18.16 -14.10 3.03
N TYR A 5 17.86 -13.72 1.79
CA TYR A 5 18.88 -13.35 0.81
C TYR A 5 19.13 -11.83 0.80
N TRP A 6 20.39 -11.41 0.71
CA TRP A 6 20.77 -9.98 0.68
C TRP A 6 20.19 -9.22 -0.53
N TRP A 7 19.79 -9.92 -1.60
CA TRP A 7 19.21 -9.29 -2.78
C TRP A 7 17.70 -9.04 -2.68
N LEU A 8 17.03 -9.45 -1.60
CA LEU A 8 15.57 -9.28 -1.43
C LEU A 8 15.15 -7.81 -1.56
N ARG A 9 16.00 -6.86 -1.12
CA ARG A 9 15.76 -5.41 -1.27
C ARG A 9 15.59 -4.93 -2.71
N TYR A 10 16.10 -5.68 -3.69
CA TYR A 10 16.02 -5.35 -5.10
C TYR A 10 14.93 -6.14 -5.85
N GLY A 11 14.40 -7.19 -5.23
CA GLY A 11 13.37 -8.05 -5.77
C GLY A 11 13.49 -9.50 -5.28
N ASN A 12 12.36 -10.21 -5.29
CA ASN A 12 12.31 -11.63 -4.96
C ASN A 12 12.84 -12.47 -6.14
N PHE A 13 14.16 -12.65 -6.19
CA PHE A 13 14.83 -13.43 -7.23
C PHE A 13 15.21 -14.82 -6.71
N PRO A 14 14.99 -15.89 -7.51
CA PRO A 14 15.48 -17.22 -7.16
C PRO A 14 16.99 -17.23 -6.95
N PRO A 15 17.53 -18.10 -6.09
CA PRO A 15 18.97 -18.23 -5.92
C PRO A 15 19.65 -18.69 -7.22
N GLY A 16 20.80 -18.10 -7.51
CA GLY A 16 21.64 -18.41 -8.65
C GLY A 16 22.86 -19.24 -8.26
N ARG A 17 24.03 -18.86 -8.80
CA ARG A 17 25.30 -19.53 -8.50
C ARG A 17 26.05 -18.81 -7.38
N GLY A 18 26.38 -19.52 -6.30
CA GLY A 18 27.04 -18.94 -5.14
C GLY A 18 26.09 -18.08 -4.30
N ASN A 19 26.58 -16.95 -3.77
CA ASN A 19 25.77 -15.99 -3.01
C ASN A 19 25.18 -14.88 -3.91
N LEU A 20 24.66 -15.25 -5.09
CA LEU A 20 24.10 -14.32 -6.07
C LEU A 20 22.70 -14.78 -6.50
N PRO A 21 21.80 -13.85 -6.87
CA PRO A 21 20.52 -14.20 -7.46
C PRO A 21 20.70 -14.82 -8.86
N HIS A 22 19.65 -15.47 -9.36
CA HIS A 22 19.58 -15.94 -10.73
C HIS A 22 19.62 -14.74 -11.69
N MET A 23 20.77 -14.52 -12.33
CA MET A 23 21.04 -13.31 -13.12
C MET A 23 20.02 -13.09 -14.24
N GLY A 24 19.61 -14.15 -14.94
CA GLY A 24 18.59 -14.05 -15.98
C GLY A 24 17.22 -13.56 -15.48
N LYS A 25 16.82 -13.93 -14.25
CA LYS A 25 15.58 -13.44 -13.64
C LYS A 25 15.68 -11.97 -13.23
N VAL A 26 16.85 -11.54 -12.75
CA VAL A 26 17.14 -10.12 -12.50
C VAL A 26 17.04 -9.32 -13.81
N ILE A 27 17.69 -9.78 -14.88
CA ILE A 27 17.66 -9.12 -16.20
C ILE A 27 16.23 -9.04 -16.71
N ALA A 28 15.47 -10.14 -16.68
CA ALA A 28 14.08 -10.16 -17.10
C ALA A 28 13.22 -9.17 -16.31
N PHE A 29 13.40 -9.13 -14.98
CA PHE A 29 12.66 -8.22 -14.11
C PHE A 29 12.93 -6.75 -14.44
N HIS A 30 14.20 -6.34 -14.55
CA HIS A 30 14.56 -4.97 -14.86
C HIS A 30 14.26 -4.60 -16.33
N ARG A 31 14.35 -5.55 -17.26
CA ARG A 31 13.88 -5.35 -18.63
C ARG A 31 12.40 -5.02 -18.64
N GLN A 32 11.56 -5.82 -17.98
CA GLN A 32 10.10 -5.59 -17.96
C GLN A 32 9.71 -4.23 -17.37
N LYS A 33 10.56 -3.63 -16.51
CA LYS A 33 10.35 -2.26 -16.03
C LYS A 33 10.55 -1.19 -17.10
N ARG A 34 11.44 -1.40 -18.08
CA ARG A 34 11.85 -0.39 -19.08
C ARG A 34 11.37 -0.66 -20.50
N TYR A 35 11.22 -1.94 -20.86
CA TYR A 35 10.86 -2.43 -22.18
C TYR A 35 9.72 -3.43 -22.09
N ARG A 36 8.72 -3.33 -22.96
CA ARG A 36 7.54 -4.22 -22.91
C ARG A 36 7.92 -5.62 -23.33
N THR A 37 8.71 -5.74 -24.41
CA THR A 37 9.04 -7.04 -25.00
C THR A 37 10.54 -7.31 -25.04
N GLN A 38 10.92 -8.58 -25.14
CA GLN A 38 12.31 -8.98 -25.41
C GLN A 38 12.79 -8.45 -26.76
N ALA A 39 11.89 -8.31 -27.75
CA ALA A 39 12.21 -7.77 -29.06
C ALA A 39 12.58 -6.28 -29.01
N GLU A 40 11.82 -5.47 -28.27
CA GLU A 40 12.14 -4.06 -28.04
C GLU A 40 13.51 -3.89 -27.37
N PHE A 41 13.79 -4.73 -26.36
CA PHE A 41 15.08 -4.69 -25.67
C PHE A 41 16.25 -5.13 -26.54
N ALA A 42 16.04 -6.16 -27.37
CA ALA A 42 17.03 -6.64 -28.33
C ALA A 42 17.41 -5.53 -29.33
N ILE A 43 16.42 -4.80 -29.85
CA ILE A 43 16.63 -3.63 -30.71
C ILE A 43 17.46 -2.57 -30.00
N ALA A 44 17.12 -2.24 -28.75
CA ALA A 44 17.84 -1.22 -27.97
C ALA A 44 19.32 -1.58 -27.71
N LEU A 45 19.63 -2.88 -27.65
CA LEU A 45 20.98 -3.41 -27.45
C LEU A 45 21.74 -3.70 -28.75
N GLY A 46 21.09 -3.63 -29.91
CA GLY A 46 21.68 -4.03 -31.19
C GLY A 46 21.96 -5.54 -31.30
N VAL A 47 21.18 -6.37 -30.60
CA VAL A 47 21.29 -7.84 -30.62
C VAL A 47 20.00 -8.48 -31.12
N ASP A 48 20.02 -9.78 -31.40
CA ASP A 48 18.82 -10.52 -31.75
C ASP A 48 17.97 -10.89 -30.51
N LYS A 49 16.68 -11.18 -30.73
CA LYS A 49 15.73 -11.55 -29.65
C LYS A 49 16.16 -12.81 -28.90
N ARG A 50 16.74 -13.79 -29.60
CA ARG A 50 17.15 -15.07 -29.01
C ARG A 50 18.31 -14.87 -28.04
N SER A 51 19.25 -13.97 -28.33
CA SER A 51 20.29 -13.56 -27.39
C SER A 51 19.71 -13.05 -26.06
N VAL A 52 18.65 -12.22 -26.12
CA VAL A 52 17.96 -11.76 -24.89
C VAL A 52 17.27 -12.91 -24.15
N GLU A 53 16.59 -13.81 -24.87
CA GLU A 53 15.96 -15.00 -24.28
C GLU A 53 16.99 -15.89 -23.56
N GLU A 54 18.16 -16.09 -24.16
CA GLU A 54 19.27 -16.86 -23.59
C GLU A 54 19.82 -16.18 -22.33
N TRP A 55 19.94 -14.85 -22.32
CA TRP A 55 20.40 -14.11 -21.15
C TRP A 55 19.39 -14.16 -20.00
N GLU A 56 18.09 -14.04 -20.28
CA GLU A 56 17.03 -14.14 -19.27
C GLU A 56 16.85 -15.57 -18.72
N ALA A 57 17.25 -16.59 -19.49
CA ALA A 57 17.26 -17.98 -19.06
C ALA A 57 18.53 -18.37 -18.28
N ALA A 58 19.63 -17.62 -18.42
CA ALA A 58 20.90 -17.95 -17.81
C ALA A 58 20.88 -17.77 -16.29
N VAL A 59 21.19 -18.84 -15.55
CA VAL A 59 21.37 -18.79 -14.08
C VAL A 59 22.53 -17.87 -13.70
N PHE A 60 23.59 -17.88 -14.52
CA PHE A 60 24.80 -17.11 -14.30
C PHE A 60 25.44 -16.69 -15.63
N MET A 61 25.92 -15.45 -15.71
CA MET A 61 26.57 -14.87 -16.88
C MET A 61 28.06 -14.63 -16.59
N HIS A 62 28.94 -15.29 -17.34
CA HIS A 62 30.39 -15.20 -17.10
C HIS A 62 31.00 -13.92 -17.66
N ASP A 63 30.50 -13.45 -18.80
CA ASP A 63 30.99 -12.27 -19.52
C ASP A 63 30.80 -11.00 -18.68
N GLN A 64 31.91 -10.38 -18.26
CA GLN A 64 31.90 -9.19 -17.40
C GLN A 64 31.45 -7.93 -18.15
N GLU A 65 31.92 -7.71 -19.38
CA GLU A 65 31.54 -6.55 -20.19
C GLU A 65 30.04 -6.57 -20.48
N ARG A 66 29.50 -7.76 -20.80
CA ARG A 66 28.05 -7.93 -20.98
C ARG A 66 27.28 -7.59 -19.71
N ARG A 67 27.75 -8.04 -18.54
CA ARG A 67 27.12 -7.71 -17.25
C ARG A 67 27.17 -6.20 -16.98
N ILE A 68 28.28 -5.51 -17.26
CA ILE A 68 28.40 -4.06 -17.09
C ILE A 68 27.44 -3.32 -18.02
N MET A 69 27.40 -3.71 -19.29
CA MET A 69 26.48 -3.16 -20.29
C MET A 69 25.01 -3.30 -19.83
N LEU A 70 24.61 -4.50 -19.39
CA LEU A 70 23.26 -4.77 -18.91
C LEU A 70 22.93 -3.95 -17.65
N VAL A 71 23.87 -3.83 -16.72
CA VAL A 71 23.72 -2.99 -15.54
C VAL A 71 23.45 -1.54 -15.93
N ARG A 72 24.23 -0.97 -16.86
CA ARG A 72 24.04 0.41 -17.31
C ARG A 72 22.72 0.60 -18.04
N MET A 73 22.40 -0.30 -18.96
CA MET A 73 21.22 -0.17 -19.82
C MET A 73 19.90 -0.37 -19.07
N LEU A 74 19.87 -1.33 -18.14
CA LEU A 74 18.69 -1.66 -17.35
C LEU A 74 18.65 -0.97 -15.99
N LYS A 75 19.70 -0.23 -15.64
CA LYS A 75 19.97 0.31 -14.29
C LYS A 75 19.82 -0.74 -13.19
N ILE A 76 20.46 -1.88 -13.39
CA ILE A 76 20.50 -2.96 -12.39
C ILE A 76 21.55 -2.59 -11.34
N ALA A 77 21.29 -2.81 -10.06
CA ALA A 77 22.33 -2.66 -9.05
C ALA A 77 23.50 -3.61 -9.37
N PRO A 78 24.76 -3.12 -9.49
CA PRO A 78 25.91 -3.92 -9.96
C PRO A 78 26.09 -5.24 -9.20
N ALA A 79 25.86 -5.21 -7.89
CA ALA A 79 25.96 -6.37 -7.01
C ALA A 79 25.06 -7.54 -7.46
N LEU A 80 23.88 -7.28 -8.04
CA LEU A 80 22.94 -8.32 -8.49
C LEU A 80 23.49 -9.15 -9.66
N LEU A 81 24.42 -8.59 -10.44
CA LEU A 81 25.15 -9.32 -11.48
C LEU A 81 26.57 -9.68 -11.02
N GLY A 82 26.86 -9.63 -9.73
CA GLY A 82 28.18 -9.95 -9.19
C GLY A 82 29.28 -9.02 -9.69
N LEU A 83 28.96 -7.73 -9.85
CA LEU A 83 29.90 -6.68 -10.22
C LEU A 83 30.14 -5.73 -9.05
N ASP A 84 31.38 -5.26 -8.89
CA ASP A 84 31.69 -4.11 -8.04
C ASP A 84 31.12 -2.84 -8.70
N TRP A 85 30.44 -2.00 -7.93
CA TRP A 85 29.87 -0.75 -8.42
C TRP A 85 30.90 0.17 -9.07
N ARG A 86 32.17 0.09 -8.63
CA ARG A 86 33.28 0.85 -9.19
C ARG A 86 33.55 0.49 -10.65
N LEU A 87 33.35 -0.78 -11.04
CA LEU A 87 33.49 -1.23 -12.43
C LEU A 87 32.40 -0.64 -13.34
N VAL A 88 31.29 -0.19 -12.74
CA VAL A 88 30.17 0.39 -13.47
C VAL A 88 30.28 1.91 -13.54
N VAL A 89 30.78 2.54 -12.48
CA VAL A 89 30.89 4.00 -12.33
C VAL A 89 32.17 4.59 -12.93
N TYR A 90 33.31 3.89 -12.90
CA TYR A 90 34.56 4.40 -13.47
C TYR A 90 34.73 3.97 -14.93
N GLU A 91 35.09 4.91 -15.81
CA GLU A 91 35.23 4.68 -17.26
C GLU A 91 36.34 3.70 -17.65
N ASN A 92 37.32 3.48 -16.76
CA ASN A 92 38.54 2.71 -17.09
C ASN A 92 38.54 1.25 -16.61
N ASN A 93 37.45 0.71 -16.03
CA ASN A 93 37.33 -0.68 -15.54
C ASN A 93 38.45 -1.17 -14.58
N GLN A 94 39.37 -0.30 -14.14
CA GLN A 94 40.60 -0.66 -13.44
C GLN A 94 40.50 -0.65 -11.91
N GLY A 95 39.29 -0.59 -11.34
CA GLY A 95 39.00 -0.44 -9.90
C GLY A 95 40.12 -0.94 -8.96
N GLU A 96 41.09 -0.07 -8.66
CA GLU A 96 42.23 -0.46 -7.84
C GLU A 96 41.80 -0.57 -6.38
N HIS A 97 42.12 -1.71 -5.79
CA HIS A 97 41.60 -2.18 -4.53
C HIS A 97 42.68 -2.05 -3.44
N LYS A 98 42.59 -1.05 -2.54
CA LYS A 98 43.49 -0.98 -1.36
C LYS A 98 42.89 -0.52 -0.01
N ASP A 99 41.67 0.01 0.07
CA ASP A 99 41.15 0.50 1.36
C ASP A 99 40.03 -0.36 1.97
N SER A 100 40.14 -0.63 3.27
CA SER A 100 39.17 -1.36 4.10
C SER A 100 37.99 -0.49 4.57
N LEU A 101 38.18 0.83 4.64
CA LEU A 101 37.17 1.82 5.05
C LEU A 101 35.91 1.83 4.14
N PRO A 102 36.03 1.82 2.80
CA PRO A 102 34.86 1.75 1.91
C PRO A 102 33.96 0.53 2.12
N ARG A 103 34.54 -0.64 2.45
CA ARG A 103 33.76 -1.86 2.74
C ARG A 103 32.96 -1.76 4.04
N MET A 104 33.52 -1.12 5.08
CA MET A 104 32.77 -0.88 6.32
C MET A 104 31.61 0.08 6.11
N VAL A 105 31.80 1.14 5.31
CA VAL A 105 30.72 2.07 4.96
C VAL A 105 29.61 1.35 4.19
N GLU A 106 29.96 0.48 3.24
CA GLU A 106 29.00 -0.35 2.50
C GLU A 106 28.17 -1.26 3.42
N LEU A 107 28.81 -1.94 4.39
CA LEU A 107 28.11 -2.79 5.36
C LEU A 107 27.15 -1.97 6.25
N ILE A 108 27.59 -0.79 6.71
CA ILE A 108 26.76 0.11 7.53
C ILE A 108 25.58 0.65 6.74
N GLU A 109 25.77 0.99 5.45
CA GLU A 109 24.68 1.43 4.57
C GLU A 109 23.65 0.32 4.34
N GLU A 110 24.11 -0.92 4.18
CA GLU A 110 23.24 -2.09 4.03
C GLU A 110 22.45 -2.39 5.32
N ASP A 111 23.11 -2.45 6.47
CA ASP A 111 22.45 -2.62 7.78
C ASP A 111 21.44 -1.49 8.05
N ALA A 112 21.79 -0.25 7.66
CA ALA A 112 20.90 0.88 7.79
C ALA A 112 19.65 0.71 6.93
N TYR A 113 19.79 0.24 5.68
CA TYR A 113 18.65 0.02 4.77
C TYR A 113 17.64 -0.96 5.38
N TYR A 114 18.10 -2.14 5.84
CA TYR A 114 17.23 -3.12 6.47
C TYR A 114 16.60 -2.61 7.75
N ALA A 115 17.32 -1.82 8.55
CA ALA A 115 16.75 -1.19 9.73
C ALA A 115 15.59 -0.22 9.37
N TYR A 116 15.62 0.43 8.21
CA TYR A 116 14.48 1.23 7.73
C TYR A 116 13.34 0.34 7.22
N GLU A 117 13.63 -0.77 6.54
CA GLU A 117 12.58 -1.73 6.14
C GLU A 117 11.85 -2.32 7.35
N ASP A 118 12.58 -2.73 8.39
CA ASP A 118 11.98 -3.24 9.63
C ASP A 118 11.11 -2.19 10.31
N ILE A 119 11.57 -0.94 10.37
CA ILE A 119 10.80 0.17 10.95
C ILE A 119 9.55 0.46 10.11
N LEU A 120 9.63 0.33 8.78
CA LEU A 120 8.49 0.47 7.88
C LEU A 120 7.44 -0.61 8.19
N VAL A 121 7.86 -1.88 8.30
CA VAL A 121 6.99 -3.00 8.67
C VAL A 121 6.32 -2.76 10.04
N ILE A 122 7.09 -2.35 11.05
CA ILE A 122 6.56 -2.01 12.37
C ILE A 122 5.54 -0.86 12.28
N GLY A 123 5.81 0.15 11.47
CA GLY A 123 4.90 1.27 11.23
C GLY A 123 3.59 0.84 10.60
N HIS A 124 3.62 -0.04 9.61
CA HIS A 124 2.40 -0.61 9.02
C HIS A 124 1.63 -1.47 10.01
N HIS A 125 2.32 -2.31 10.80
CA HIS A 125 1.66 -3.09 11.85
C HIS A 125 0.95 -2.18 12.86
N TYR A 126 1.58 -1.07 13.26
CA TYR A 126 0.97 -0.07 14.13
C TYR A 126 -0.32 0.52 13.56
N ILE A 127 -0.36 0.81 12.26
CA ILE A 127 -1.56 1.33 11.57
C ILE A 127 -2.73 0.33 11.60
N HIS A 128 -2.45 -0.96 11.40
CA HIS A 128 -3.51 -1.97 11.29
C HIS A 128 -3.94 -2.56 12.65
N ASN A 129 -3.04 -2.62 13.61
CA ASN A 129 -3.26 -3.31 14.88
C ASN A 129 -3.27 -2.41 16.11
N GLY A 130 -2.83 -1.16 15.96
CA GLY A 130 -2.47 -0.33 17.10
C GLY A 130 -1.08 -0.66 17.62
N GLY A 131 -0.70 -0.02 18.71
CA GLY A 131 0.59 -0.23 19.36
C GLY A 131 0.99 0.99 20.18
N SER A 132 2.27 1.10 20.54
CA SER A 132 2.74 2.23 21.32
C SER A 132 2.55 3.55 20.57
N SER A 133 1.97 4.55 21.23
CA SER A 133 1.82 5.92 20.71
C SER A 133 3.15 6.57 20.31
N ASP A 134 4.28 6.06 20.80
CA ASP A 134 5.63 6.55 20.48
C ASP A 134 6.11 6.13 19.09
N ILE A 135 5.39 5.24 18.40
CA ILE A 135 5.76 4.78 17.05
C ILE A 135 5.61 5.94 16.05
N ALA A 136 4.50 6.69 16.07
CA ALA A 136 4.27 7.81 15.16
C ALA A 136 5.41 8.86 15.15
N PRO A 137 5.86 9.41 16.29
CA PRO A 137 6.97 10.37 16.30
C PRO A 137 8.31 9.72 15.89
N ARG A 138 8.50 8.41 16.12
CA ARG A 138 9.69 7.69 15.65
C ARG A 138 9.72 7.59 14.13
N ILE A 139 8.59 7.28 13.49
CA ILE A 139 8.46 7.26 12.03
C ILE A 139 8.76 8.63 11.44
N ASP A 140 8.20 9.72 11.98
CA ASP A 140 8.48 11.08 11.51
C ASP A 140 9.97 11.45 11.60
N ARG A 141 10.64 11.07 12.70
CA ARG A 141 12.08 11.29 12.86
C ARG A 141 12.89 10.47 11.85
N ARG A 142 12.48 9.24 11.56
CA ARG A 142 13.15 8.36 10.59
C ARG A 142 12.95 8.85 9.17
N LEU A 143 11.74 9.27 8.80
CA LEU A 143 11.45 9.86 7.50
C LEU A 143 12.36 11.07 7.22
N ARG A 144 12.53 11.98 8.17
CA ARG A 144 13.43 13.14 8.00
C ARG A 144 14.88 12.73 7.70
N LYS A 145 15.41 11.74 8.43
CA LYS A 145 16.76 11.21 8.18
C LYS A 145 16.85 10.48 6.83
N LEU A 146 15.80 9.75 6.44
CA LEU A 146 15.75 9.04 5.17
C LEU A 146 15.78 10.00 3.98
N VAL A 147 15.13 11.16 4.08
CA VAL A 147 15.23 12.24 3.07
C VAL A 147 16.68 12.67 2.89
N GLU A 148 17.41 12.91 3.99
CA GLU A 148 18.84 13.30 3.95
C GLU A 148 19.70 12.20 3.31
N ILE A 149 19.52 10.94 3.72
CA ILE A 149 20.23 9.78 3.17
C ILE A 149 19.97 9.65 1.67
N THR A 150 18.73 9.83 1.23
CA THR A 150 18.34 9.68 -0.18
C THR A 150 18.98 10.77 -1.05
N GLY A 151 19.16 11.99 -0.51
CA GLY A 151 19.88 13.08 -1.19
C GLY A 151 21.39 12.86 -1.32
N GLN A 152 21.97 12.02 -0.46
CA GLN A 152 23.41 11.69 -0.44
C GLN A 152 23.72 10.31 -1.02
N ALA A 153 22.69 9.53 -1.37
CA ALA A 153 22.85 8.17 -1.86
C ALA A 153 23.63 8.13 -3.18
N ARG A 154 24.49 7.12 -3.31
CA ARG A 154 25.26 6.87 -4.54
C ARG A 154 24.31 6.57 -5.70
N ALA A 155 24.73 6.90 -6.92
CA ALA A 155 23.92 6.70 -8.13
C ALA A 155 23.43 5.25 -8.31
N THR A 156 24.20 4.25 -7.83
CA THR A 156 23.86 2.83 -7.92
C THR A 156 22.74 2.38 -6.99
N ASP A 157 22.56 3.07 -5.86
CA ASP A 157 21.58 2.71 -4.83
C ASP A 157 20.46 3.75 -4.70
N GLN A 158 20.56 4.85 -5.44
CA GLN A 158 19.62 5.97 -5.39
C GLN A 158 18.18 5.52 -5.69
N GLU A 159 17.97 4.63 -6.66
CA GLU A 159 16.62 4.10 -6.96
C GLU A 159 16.04 3.31 -5.78
N ALA A 160 16.86 2.50 -5.08
CA ALA A 160 16.41 1.71 -3.92
C ALA A 160 16.07 2.59 -2.71
N TRP A 161 16.88 3.62 -2.44
CA TRP A 161 16.61 4.59 -1.38
C TRP A 161 15.39 5.46 -1.68
N LYS A 162 15.20 5.90 -2.93
CA LYS A 162 13.99 6.62 -3.35
C LYS A 162 12.73 5.77 -3.26
N ALA A 163 12.80 4.49 -3.63
CA ALA A 163 11.69 3.56 -3.50
C ALA A 163 11.27 3.39 -2.02
N LEU A 164 12.26 3.24 -1.13
CA LEU A 164 12.03 3.16 0.31
C LEU A 164 11.46 4.48 0.86
N LEU A 165 11.99 5.62 0.43
CA LEU A 165 11.46 6.94 0.79
C LEU A 165 10.01 7.13 0.34
N CYS A 166 9.66 6.70 -0.87
CA CYS A 166 8.29 6.71 -1.37
C CYS A 166 7.35 5.93 -0.43
N ARG A 167 7.73 4.69 -0.04
CA ARG A 167 6.95 3.88 0.91
C ARG A 167 6.83 4.55 2.29
N TYR A 168 7.88 5.20 2.77
CA TYR A 168 7.84 5.97 4.00
C TYR A 168 6.90 7.17 3.95
N TYR A 169 6.83 7.87 2.81
CA TYR A 169 5.82 8.91 2.62
C TYR A 169 4.41 8.35 2.63
N GLN A 170 4.17 7.19 1.98
CA GLN A 170 2.86 6.52 2.02
C GLN A 170 2.46 6.15 3.45
N LEU A 171 3.37 5.56 4.24
CA LEU A 171 3.14 5.27 5.66
C LEU A 171 2.88 6.55 6.47
N SER A 172 3.69 7.58 6.26
CA SER A 172 3.54 8.86 6.98
C SER A 172 2.19 9.50 6.68
N THR A 173 1.69 9.47 5.45
CA THR A 173 0.33 9.89 5.12
C THR A 173 -0.70 9.19 6.01
N ARG A 174 -0.65 7.86 6.11
CA ARG A 174 -1.61 7.09 6.94
C ARG A 174 -1.51 7.48 8.43
N ILE A 175 -0.30 7.62 8.98
CA ILE A 175 -0.09 8.05 10.37
C ILE A 175 -0.65 9.46 10.61
N LYS A 176 -0.35 10.40 9.70
CA LYS A 176 -0.80 11.80 9.80
C LYS A 176 -2.32 11.88 9.77
N GLN A 177 -2.98 11.05 8.97
CA GLN A 177 -4.43 10.99 8.93
C GLN A 177 -5.04 10.30 10.15
N GLN A 178 -4.65 9.07 10.42
CA GLN A 178 -5.33 8.23 11.41
C GLN A 178 -5.00 8.62 12.84
N CYS A 179 -3.73 8.93 13.14
CA CYS A 179 -3.26 9.13 14.50
C CYS A 179 -3.12 10.59 14.88
N LEU A 180 -2.79 11.48 13.93
CA LEU A 180 -2.44 12.87 14.22
C LEU A 180 -3.48 13.89 13.72
N LEU A 181 -4.41 13.49 12.86
CA LEU A 181 -5.40 14.37 12.21
C LEU A 181 -4.76 15.57 11.46
N ASP A 182 -3.53 15.41 10.98
CA ASP A 182 -2.78 16.41 10.23
C ASP A 182 -3.03 16.24 8.72
N ALA A 183 -4.15 16.79 8.27
CA ALA A 183 -4.59 16.68 6.87
C ALA A 183 -3.63 17.34 5.87
N ILE A 184 -3.01 18.46 6.25
CA ILE A 184 -2.11 19.23 5.37
C ILE A 184 -0.84 18.41 5.10
N THR A 185 -0.19 17.91 6.15
CA THR A 185 1.02 17.10 5.99
C THR A 185 0.71 15.76 5.29
N ALA A 186 -0.45 15.16 5.58
CA ALA A 186 -0.89 13.94 4.90
C ALA A 186 -0.97 14.12 3.38
N SER A 187 -1.63 15.20 2.91
CA SER A 187 -1.73 15.50 1.48
C SER A 187 -0.37 15.80 0.86
N ARG A 188 0.49 16.57 1.56
CA ARG A 188 1.85 16.85 1.09
C ARG A 188 2.67 15.58 0.92
N HIS A 189 2.63 14.67 1.89
CA HIS A 189 3.34 13.39 1.80
C HIS A 189 2.76 12.46 0.73
N ALA A 190 1.44 12.46 0.53
CA ALA A 190 0.82 11.69 -0.56
C ALA A 190 1.31 12.18 -1.93
N GLN A 191 1.40 13.50 -2.12
CA GLN A 191 1.92 14.10 -3.35
C GLN A 191 3.40 13.75 -3.58
N LEU A 192 4.25 13.89 -2.55
CA LEU A 192 5.67 13.52 -2.64
C LEU A 192 5.88 12.03 -2.96
N ALA A 193 5.00 11.15 -2.46
CA ALA A 193 5.03 9.73 -2.80
C ALA A 193 4.73 9.50 -4.29
N VAL A 194 3.75 10.19 -4.86
CA VAL A 194 3.40 10.12 -6.29
C VAL A 194 4.56 10.64 -7.14
N GLU A 195 5.12 11.81 -6.82
CA GLU A 195 6.25 12.40 -7.56
C GLU A 195 7.46 11.46 -7.61
N LEU A 196 7.84 10.87 -6.47
CA LEU A 196 8.94 9.90 -6.42
C LEU A 196 8.63 8.63 -7.21
N ALA A 197 7.38 8.13 -7.14
CA ALA A 197 6.99 6.93 -7.87
C ALA A 197 7.03 7.14 -9.38
N GLU A 198 6.60 8.32 -9.85
CA GLU A 198 6.66 8.72 -11.27
C GLU A 198 8.10 8.92 -11.73
N GLU A 199 8.96 9.53 -10.90
CA GLU A 199 10.40 9.66 -11.17
C GLU A 199 11.06 8.29 -11.35
N LEU A 200 10.71 7.32 -10.51
CA LEU A 200 11.23 5.95 -10.57
C LEU A 200 10.66 5.14 -11.74
N GLN A 201 9.58 5.60 -12.37
CA GLN A 201 8.84 4.90 -13.41
C GLN A 201 8.42 3.47 -12.99
N ASP A 202 8.19 3.26 -11.69
CA ASP A 202 7.80 1.96 -11.15
C ASP A 202 6.27 1.88 -11.06
N ALA A 203 5.68 1.03 -11.91
CA ALA A 203 4.22 0.94 -12.05
C ALA A 203 3.49 0.55 -10.74
N GLU A 204 4.12 -0.26 -9.87
CA GLU A 204 3.50 -0.69 -8.61
C GLU A 204 3.60 0.43 -7.57
N LEU A 205 4.72 1.15 -7.50
CA LEU A 205 4.83 2.35 -6.66
C LEU A 205 3.88 3.45 -7.13
N ILE A 206 3.74 3.66 -8.44
CA ILE A 206 2.81 4.65 -9.00
C ILE A 206 1.39 4.30 -8.58
N ALA A 207 0.97 3.05 -8.80
CA ALA A 207 -0.38 2.63 -8.48
C ALA A 207 -0.67 2.70 -6.96
N SER A 208 0.25 2.22 -6.12
CA SER A 208 0.11 2.28 -4.65
C SER A 208 0.06 3.73 -4.13
N ALA A 209 0.93 4.61 -4.63
CA ALA A 209 0.93 6.03 -4.26
C ALA A 209 -0.38 6.73 -4.67
N TYR A 210 -0.90 6.45 -5.87
CA TYR A 210 -2.19 6.98 -6.32
C TYR A 210 -3.37 6.43 -5.52
N VAL A 211 -3.38 5.15 -5.13
CA VAL A 211 -4.39 4.60 -4.21
C VAL A 211 -4.35 5.32 -2.86
N ASN A 212 -3.15 5.53 -2.31
CA ASN A 212 -2.98 6.23 -1.04
C ASN A 212 -3.45 7.69 -1.12
N SER A 213 -3.12 8.38 -2.22
CA SER A 213 -3.61 9.74 -2.52
C SER A 213 -5.13 9.77 -2.63
N ALA A 214 -5.73 8.80 -3.34
CA ALA A 214 -7.17 8.71 -3.50
C ALA A 214 -7.90 8.51 -2.16
N CYS A 215 -7.42 7.56 -1.34
CA CYS A 215 -7.91 7.36 0.03
C CYS A 215 -7.79 8.64 0.86
N THR A 216 -6.69 9.38 0.68
CA THR A 216 -6.42 10.61 1.42
C THR A 216 -7.46 11.68 1.09
N SER A 217 -7.68 11.93 -0.20
CA SER A 217 -8.67 12.87 -0.69
C SER A 217 -10.09 12.49 -0.29
N THR A 218 -10.44 11.19 -0.30
CA THR A 218 -11.76 10.72 0.18
C THR A 218 -11.99 11.07 1.65
N GLN A 219 -11.01 10.83 2.52
CA GLN A 219 -11.13 11.16 3.95
C GLN A 219 -11.25 12.67 4.20
N GLN A 220 -10.71 13.49 3.30
CA GLN A 220 -10.80 14.95 3.34
C GLN A 220 -12.08 15.50 2.67
N GLY A 221 -12.95 14.63 2.12
CA GLY A 221 -14.17 15.02 1.43
C GLY A 221 -13.96 15.53 -0.01
N GLN A 222 -12.75 15.41 -0.55
CA GLN A 222 -12.39 15.85 -1.91
C GLN A 222 -12.65 14.72 -2.91
N LEU A 223 -13.92 14.38 -3.12
CA LEU A 223 -14.32 13.18 -3.87
C LEU A 223 -13.91 13.20 -5.35
N ASP A 224 -13.93 14.36 -6.01
CA ASP A 224 -13.50 14.46 -7.41
C ASP A 224 -12.00 14.22 -7.58
N ILE A 225 -11.18 14.75 -6.66
CA ILE A 225 -9.72 14.52 -6.64
C ILE A 225 -9.45 13.04 -6.37
N ALA A 226 -10.18 12.43 -5.43
CA ALA A 226 -10.07 11.00 -5.16
C ALA A 226 -10.39 10.15 -6.41
N ARG A 227 -11.44 10.52 -7.16
CA ARG A 227 -11.83 9.82 -8.38
C ARG A 227 -10.78 9.93 -9.49
N GLN A 228 -10.14 11.09 -9.62
CA GLN A 228 -9.02 11.28 -10.55
C GLN A 228 -7.81 10.42 -10.15
N ALA A 229 -7.42 10.45 -8.87
CA ALA A 229 -6.29 9.68 -8.36
C ALA A 229 -6.49 8.16 -8.53
N ILE A 230 -7.67 7.62 -8.22
CA ILE A 230 -7.92 6.18 -8.41
C ILE A 230 -7.99 5.80 -9.89
N ALA A 231 -8.45 6.69 -10.76
CA ALA A 231 -8.39 6.47 -12.21
C ALA A 231 -6.93 6.40 -12.70
N MET A 232 -6.03 7.22 -12.16
CA MET A 232 -4.59 7.14 -12.45
C MET A 232 -4.00 5.80 -12.02
N ALA A 233 -4.34 5.29 -10.83
CA ALA A 233 -3.91 3.95 -10.40
C ALA A 233 -4.43 2.85 -11.36
N MET A 234 -5.70 2.95 -11.80
CA MET A 234 -6.31 2.01 -12.73
C MET A 234 -5.59 1.95 -14.09
N THR A 235 -4.95 3.04 -14.55
CA THR A 235 -4.16 3.03 -15.80
C THR A 235 -2.92 2.13 -15.75
N GLN A 236 -2.45 1.76 -14.55
CA GLN A 236 -1.28 0.89 -14.38
C GLN A 236 -1.62 -0.59 -14.23
N MET A 237 -2.91 -0.97 -14.21
CA MET A 237 -3.37 -2.33 -13.86
C MET A 237 -2.72 -3.46 -14.68
N ASP A 238 -2.45 -3.23 -15.97
CA ASP A 238 -1.83 -4.22 -16.85
C ASP A 238 -0.35 -4.46 -16.53
N LYS A 239 0.32 -3.50 -15.88
CA LYS A 239 1.75 -3.56 -15.53
C LYS A 239 2.01 -4.06 -14.12
N ILE A 240 1.00 -4.03 -13.26
CA ILE A 240 1.13 -4.52 -11.89
C ILE A 240 1.24 -6.05 -11.93
N ARG A 241 2.16 -6.60 -11.13
CA ARG A 241 2.33 -8.05 -10.97
C ARG A 241 1.73 -8.51 -9.65
N ASN A 242 1.88 -7.69 -8.61
CA ASN A 242 1.34 -7.95 -7.28
C ASN A 242 -0.21 -8.03 -7.28
N ALA A 243 -0.75 -9.22 -7.05
CA ALA A 243 -2.20 -9.46 -7.02
C ALA A 243 -2.93 -8.75 -5.86
N PRO A 244 -2.39 -8.70 -4.62
CA PRO A 244 -2.96 -7.89 -3.54
C PRO A 244 -3.18 -6.41 -3.90
N LEU A 245 -2.21 -5.78 -4.57
CA LEU A 245 -2.31 -4.39 -5.01
C LEU A 245 -3.43 -4.22 -6.06
N LYS A 246 -3.53 -5.11 -7.06
CA LYS A 246 -4.64 -5.09 -8.02
C LYS A 246 -6.00 -5.20 -7.34
N GLY A 247 -6.10 -6.12 -6.38
CA GLY A 247 -7.29 -6.34 -5.59
C GLY A 247 -7.75 -5.08 -4.86
N ASN A 248 -6.82 -4.39 -4.20
CA ASN A 248 -7.11 -3.14 -3.51
C ASN A 248 -7.46 -2.00 -4.45
N ILE A 249 -6.80 -1.88 -5.61
CA ILE A 249 -7.17 -0.87 -6.61
C ILE A 249 -8.63 -1.08 -7.05
N TYR A 250 -9.07 -2.32 -7.29
CA TYR A 250 -10.47 -2.60 -7.60
C TYR A 250 -11.42 -2.25 -6.45
N LEU A 251 -11.06 -2.59 -5.21
CA LEU A 251 -11.88 -2.26 -4.05
C LEU A 251 -12.02 -0.75 -3.85
N GLU A 252 -10.91 -0.02 -3.88
CA GLU A 252 -10.92 1.42 -3.70
C GLU A 252 -11.58 2.14 -4.88
N ALA A 253 -11.42 1.64 -6.11
CA ALA A 253 -12.18 2.15 -7.26
C ALA A 253 -13.69 2.02 -7.02
N ALA A 254 -14.16 0.87 -6.50
CA ALA A 254 -15.57 0.70 -6.17
C ALA A 254 -16.02 1.60 -5.01
N ASN A 255 -15.24 1.67 -3.92
CA ASN A 255 -15.54 2.51 -2.75
C ASN A 255 -15.63 4.00 -3.11
N ILE A 256 -14.65 4.52 -3.86
CA ILE A 256 -14.59 5.94 -4.25
C ILE A 256 -15.70 6.31 -5.23
N ASN A 257 -16.08 5.42 -6.15
CA ASN A 257 -17.15 5.68 -7.11
C ASN A 257 -18.56 5.41 -6.56
N THR A 258 -18.68 4.71 -5.42
CA THR A 258 -19.97 4.36 -4.80
C THR A 258 -20.88 5.58 -4.58
N PRO A 259 -20.40 6.71 -4.00
CA PRO A 259 -21.23 7.90 -3.80
C PRO A 259 -21.74 8.52 -5.10
N PHE A 260 -20.96 8.44 -6.19
CA PHE A 260 -21.35 8.95 -7.51
C PHE A 260 -22.36 8.04 -8.21
N ALA A 261 -22.44 6.78 -7.80
CA ALA A 261 -23.29 5.77 -8.43
C ALA A 261 -24.74 5.75 -7.90
N LEU A 262 -25.14 6.64 -6.98
CA LEU A 262 -26.48 6.64 -6.37
C LEU A 262 -27.63 6.56 -7.40
N GLN A 263 -27.51 7.31 -8.49
CA GLN A 263 -28.50 7.38 -9.56
C GLN A 263 -28.02 6.81 -10.90
N ASP A 264 -26.76 6.39 -11.00
CA ASP A 264 -26.17 5.85 -12.22
C ASP A 264 -26.07 4.31 -12.16
N SER A 265 -27.02 3.63 -12.79
CA SER A 265 -27.06 2.16 -12.81
C SER A 265 -25.87 1.52 -13.54
N LYS A 266 -25.27 2.22 -14.51
CA LYS A 266 -24.06 1.73 -15.20
C LYS A 266 -22.88 1.78 -14.25
N LEU A 267 -22.71 2.89 -13.53
CA LEU A 267 -21.64 3.02 -12.55
C LEU A 267 -21.82 2.06 -11.35
N GLN A 268 -23.05 1.79 -10.91
CA GLN A 268 -23.31 0.75 -9.89
C GLN A 268 -22.86 -0.63 -10.38
N THR A 269 -23.19 -0.98 -11.63
CA THR A 269 -22.77 -2.24 -12.24
C THR A 269 -21.25 -2.32 -12.33
N GLN A 270 -20.60 -1.22 -12.70
CA GLN A 270 -19.14 -1.14 -12.75
C GLN A 270 -18.48 -1.36 -11.38
N CYS A 271 -19.02 -0.73 -10.32
CA CYS A 271 -18.54 -0.93 -8.95
C CYS A 271 -18.67 -2.39 -8.50
N LYS A 272 -19.81 -3.03 -8.80
CA LYS A 272 -20.03 -4.47 -8.52
C LYS A 272 -19.06 -5.37 -9.30
N ASN A 273 -18.74 -5.00 -10.55
CA ASN A 273 -17.77 -5.72 -11.37
C ASN A 273 -16.38 -5.64 -10.77
N TRP A 274 -15.91 -4.46 -10.35
CA TRP A 274 -14.63 -4.32 -9.66
C TRP A 274 -14.57 -5.14 -8.37
N GLN A 275 -15.62 -5.09 -7.53
CA GLN A 275 -15.72 -5.92 -6.34
C GLN A 275 -15.72 -7.43 -6.65
N THR A 276 -16.23 -7.84 -7.81
CA THR A 276 -16.20 -9.23 -8.29
C THR A 276 -14.82 -9.62 -8.78
N GLN A 277 -14.12 -8.73 -9.49
CA GLN A 277 -12.74 -8.94 -9.90
C GLN A 277 -11.82 -9.09 -8.68
N ALA A 278 -11.99 -8.23 -7.66
CA ALA A 278 -11.29 -8.37 -6.38
C ALA A 278 -11.55 -9.74 -5.74
N LEU A 279 -12.82 -10.15 -5.59
CA LEU A 279 -13.17 -11.44 -5.01
C LEU A 279 -12.54 -12.63 -5.77
N ASN A 280 -12.56 -12.57 -7.11
CA ASN A 280 -11.99 -13.62 -7.94
C ASN A 280 -10.46 -13.73 -7.80
N LEU A 281 -9.76 -12.63 -7.51
CA LEU A 281 -8.32 -12.69 -7.21
C LEU A 281 -8.06 -13.48 -5.93
N LEU A 282 -8.84 -13.27 -4.87
CA LEU A 282 -8.69 -14.01 -3.61
C LEU A 282 -8.96 -15.51 -3.77
N TYR A 283 -9.97 -15.88 -4.55
CA TYR A 283 -10.28 -17.30 -4.79
C TYR A 283 -9.23 -18.04 -5.63
N ARG A 284 -8.40 -17.32 -6.39
CA ARG A 284 -7.29 -17.92 -7.15
C ARG A 284 -6.04 -18.17 -6.29
N GLY A 285 -6.05 -17.71 -5.04
CA GLY A 285 -4.86 -17.64 -4.20
C GLY A 285 -4.05 -16.39 -4.53
N ILE A 286 -3.60 -15.71 -3.48
CA ILE A 286 -2.73 -14.53 -3.57
C ILE A 286 -1.45 -14.79 -2.80
N GLU A 287 -0.35 -14.23 -3.30
CA GLU A 287 0.92 -14.18 -2.58
C GLU A 287 0.82 -13.24 -1.36
N PRO A 288 1.74 -13.35 -0.39
CA PRO A 288 1.87 -12.39 0.70
C PRO A 288 1.95 -10.95 0.19
N ASP A 289 1.36 -10.02 0.95
CA ASP A 289 1.25 -8.62 0.56
C ASP A 289 2.45 -7.79 1.03
N ASP A 290 3.46 -7.67 0.16
CA ASP A 290 4.64 -6.82 0.40
C ASP A 290 4.35 -5.31 0.38
N ASN A 291 3.12 -4.91 0.03
CA ASN A 291 2.71 -3.52 -0.09
C ASN A 291 1.77 -3.07 1.04
N PHE A 292 1.53 -3.93 2.04
CA PHE A 292 0.79 -3.61 3.27
C PHE A 292 -0.67 -3.15 3.07
N PHE A 293 -1.28 -3.45 1.93
CA PHE A 293 -2.67 -3.11 1.67
C PHE A 293 -3.68 -4.08 2.34
N HIS A 294 -3.21 -5.21 2.87
CA HIS A 294 -4.01 -6.22 3.61
C HIS A 294 -5.26 -6.67 2.84
N PHE A 295 -5.06 -7.10 1.60
CA PHE A 295 -6.12 -7.60 0.72
C PHE A 295 -6.67 -8.96 1.20
N ASN A 296 -7.91 -9.00 1.69
CA ASN A 296 -8.54 -10.23 2.18
C ASN A 296 -10.05 -10.28 1.96
N LEU A 297 -10.66 -11.43 2.27
CA LEU A 297 -12.10 -11.66 2.07
C LEU A 297 -12.96 -10.72 2.92
N SER A 298 -12.55 -10.44 4.16
CA SER A 298 -13.24 -9.50 5.04
C SER A 298 -13.34 -8.11 4.40
N ALA A 299 -12.24 -7.59 3.84
CA ALA A 299 -12.21 -6.31 3.14
C ALA A 299 -13.19 -6.27 1.95
N VAL A 300 -13.20 -7.30 1.11
CA VAL A 300 -14.10 -7.38 -0.05
C VAL A 300 -15.56 -7.40 0.37
N HIS A 301 -15.91 -8.21 1.38
CA HIS A 301 -17.27 -8.33 1.86
C HIS A 301 -17.76 -7.07 2.58
N HIS A 302 -16.89 -6.45 3.36
CA HIS A 302 -17.15 -5.18 4.03
C HIS A 302 -17.43 -4.05 3.03
N GLU A 303 -16.57 -3.86 2.02
CA GLU A 303 -16.77 -2.82 1.01
C GLU A 303 -18.04 -3.06 0.17
N ARG A 304 -18.40 -4.32 -0.10
CA ARG A 304 -19.69 -4.66 -0.72
C ARG A 304 -20.87 -4.25 0.15
N ALA A 305 -20.82 -4.52 1.45
CA ALA A 305 -21.85 -4.11 2.40
C ALA A 305 -21.99 -2.57 2.40
N ARG A 306 -20.88 -1.84 2.39
CA ARG A 306 -20.86 -0.37 2.32
C ARG A 306 -21.47 0.17 1.02
N SER A 307 -21.15 -0.41 -0.13
CA SER A 307 -21.77 -0.01 -1.40
C SER A 307 -23.27 -0.25 -1.41
N LEU A 308 -23.72 -1.42 -0.94
CA LEU A 308 -25.14 -1.74 -0.81
C LEU A 308 -25.87 -0.79 0.14
N LEU A 309 -25.24 -0.46 1.28
CA LEU A 309 -25.72 0.53 2.25
C LEU A 309 -25.87 1.92 1.62
N CYS A 310 -24.94 2.32 0.75
CA CYS A 310 -25.03 3.61 0.06
C CYS A 310 -26.17 3.63 -0.98
N TRP A 311 -26.37 2.54 -1.72
CA TRP A 311 -27.38 2.46 -2.78
C TRP A 311 -28.75 1.98 -2.30
N GLN A 312 -29.01 1.93 -0.99
CA GLN A 312 -30.23 1.38 -0.41
C GLN A 312 -31.50 1.99 -1.03
N LYS A 313 -32.16 1.22 -1.89
CA LYS A 313 -33.47 1.58 -2.47
C LYS A 313 -34.60 0.79 -1.81
N THR A 314 -34.30 -0.34 -1.18
CA THR A 314 -35.29 -1.31 -0.69
C THR A 314 -34.87 -1.99 0.62
N ARG A 315 -35.83 -2.64 1.29
CA ARG A 315 -35.56 -3.52 2.45
C ARG A 315 -34.70 -4.74 2.07
N THR A 316 -34.82 -5.23 0.84
CA THR A 316 -34.00 -6.32 0.32
C THR A 316 -32.53 -5.94 0.16
N ASP A 317 -32.23 -4.70 -0.24
CA ASP A 317 -30.85 -4.21 -0.32
C ASP A 317 -30.19 -4.14 1.06
N ARG A 318 -30.97 -3.74 2.08
CA ARG A 318 -30.52 -3.71 3.48
C ARG A 318 -30.21 -5.09 4.02
N SER A 319 -31.07 -6.08 3.76
CA SER A 319 -30.81 -7.48 4.12
C SER A 319 -29.53 -8.00 3.46
N ALA A 320 -29.34 -7.72 2.16
CA ALA A 320 -28.12 -8.12 1.45
C ALA A 320 -26.86 -7.44 2.04
N ALA A 321 -26.96 -6.19 2.48
CA ALA A 321 -25.84 -5.51 3.15
C ALA A 321 -25.49 -6.18 4.49
N HIS A 322 -26.49 -6.56 5.30
CA HIS A 322 -26.30 -7.35 6.53
C HIS A 322 -25.61 -8.69 6.25
N ASP A 323 -26.07 -9.44 5.25
CA ASP A 323 -25.45 -10.72 4.88
C ASP A 323 -23.99 -10.57 4.49
N LYS A 324 -23.65 -9.52 3.74
CA LYS A 324 -22.24 -9.23 3.38
C LYS A 324 -21.42 -8.80 4.57
N LEU A 325 -21.97 -8.00 5.48
CA LEU A 325 -21.25 -7.59 6.67
C LEU A 325 -20.99 -8.78 7.62
N LYS A 326 -21.94 -9.70 7.74
CA LYS A 326 -21.77 -10.96 8.48
C LYS A 326 -20.64 -11.82 7.91
N LEU A 327 -20.60 -12.00 6.58
CA LEU A 327 -19.51 -12.71 5.90
C LEU A 327 -18.16 -12.02 6.12
N ALA A 328 -18.13 -10.68 6.19
CA ALA A 328 -16.91 -9.96 6.51
C ALA A 328 -16.39 -10.33 7.91
N LEU A 329 -17.27 -10.41 8.92
CA LEU A 329 -16.89 -10.82 10.27
C LEU A 329 -16.42 -12.27 10.34
N GLU A 330 -17.12 -13.19 9.66
CA GLU A 330 -16.76 -14.62 9.63
C GLU A 330 -15.39 -14.87 9.00
N THR A 331 -14.94 -13.98 8.12
CA THR A 331 -13.64 -14.06 7.43
C THR A 331 -12.59 -13.12 8.00
N LEU A 332 -12.91 -12.41 9.09
CA LEU A 332 -12.01 -11.46 9.72
C LEU A 332 -10.94 -12.19 10.53
N THR A 333 -9.68 -11.96 10.17
CA THR A 333 -8.56 -12.52 10.92
C THR A 333 -8.32 -11.72 12.22
N PRO A 334 -7.85 -12.36 13.31
CA PRO A 334 -7.72 -11.70 14.61
C PRO A 334 -6.73 -10.53 14.63
N ASP A 335 -5.74 -10.54 13.74
CA ASP A 335 -4.60 -9.64 13.57
C ASP A 335 -4.92 -8.38 12.75
N LEU A 336 -6.20 -8.02 12.65
CA LEU A 336 -6.67 -6.87 11.88
C LEU A 336 -7.67 -6.02 12.68
N ASN A 337 -7.18 -5.35 13.72
CA ASN A 337 -8.04 -4.52 14.58
C ASN A 337 -8.69 -3.35 13.82
N VAL A 338 -8.01 -2.78 12.82
CA VAL A 338 -8.59 -1.70 11.99
C VAL A 338 -9.89 -2.14 11.31
N TRP A 339 -9.94 -3.38 10.83
CA TRP A 339 -11.11 -3.93 10.17
C TRP A 339 -12.25 -4.20 11.16
N LYS A 340 -11.96 -4.49 12.43
CA LYS A 340 -12.99 -4.55 13.50
C LYS A 340 -13.63 -3.19 13.71
N ALA A 341 -12.85 -2.11 13.74
CA ALA A 341 -13.39 -0.75 13.86
C ALA A 341 -14.29 -0.41 12.65
N TYR A 342 -13.83 -0.73 11.44
CA TYR A 342 -14.60 -0.52 10.20
C TYR A 342 -15.89 -1.34 10.16
N TYR A 343 -15.84 -2.59 10.63
CA TYR A 343 -17.01 -3.46 10.77
C TYR A 343 -18.06 -2.80 11.67
N TYR A 344 -17.71 -2.48 12.92
CA TYR A 344 -18.66 -1.91 13.88
C TYR A 344 -19.20 -0.55 13.43
N MET A 345 -18.38 0.27 12.76
CA MET A 345 -18.85 1.54 12.20
C MET A 345 -19.86 1.34 11.06
N THR A 346 -19.69 0.30 10.25
CA THR A 346 -20.62 -0.02 9.15
C THR A 346 -21.89 -0.67 9.68
N GLU A 347 -21.77 -1.53 10.70
CA GLU A 347 -22.88 -2.11 11.43
C GLU A 347 -23.75 -1.02 12.08
N ALA A 348 -23.12 -0.05 12.74
CA ALA A 348 -23.82 1.07 13.34
C ALA A 348 -24.65 1.86 12.32
N ARG A 349 -24.12 2.06 11.10
CA ARG A 349 -24.83 2.74 10.02
C ARG A 349 -25.96 1.89 9.43
N LEU A 350 -25.83 0.57 9.41
CA LEU A 350 -26.91 -0.34 9.00
C LEU A 350 -28.06 -0.29 10.01
N TYR A 351 -27.77 -0.40 11.32
CA TYR A 351 -28.80 -0.24 12.36
C TYR A 351 -29.49 1.13 12.27
N LEU A 352 -28.72 2.19 12.04
CA LEU A 352 -29.29 3.52 11.85
C LEU A 352 -30.23 3.58 10.63
N ALA A 353 -29.85 2.97 9.51
CA ALA A 353 -30.70 2.87 8.32
C ALA A 353 -31.96 1.99 8.55
N ASP A 354 -31.90 1.07 9.51
CA ASP A 354 -33.02 0.27 10.00
C ASP A 354 -33.86 0.97 11.08
N HIS A 355 -33.52 2.22 11.44
CA HIS A 355 -34.12 2.99 12.53
C HIS A 355 -33.94 2.34 13.91
N ASP A 356 -32.99 1.41 14.04
CA ASP A 356 -32.57 0.83 15.30
C ASP A 356 -31.49 1.73 15.94
N ILE A 357 -31.96 2.72 16.68
CA ILE A 357 -31.09 3.70 17.37
C ILE A 357 -30.22 3.01 18.43
N GLU A 358 -30.75 2.00 19.13
CA GLU A 358 -30.06 1.32 20.22
C GLU A 358 -28.92 0.45 19.68
N GLY A 359 -29.20 -0.37 18.66
CA GLY A 359 -28.19 -1.17 17.97
C GLY A 359 -27.10 -0.28 17.35
N SER A 360 -27.49 0.86 16.76
CA SER A 360 -26.55 1.81 16.19
C SER A 360 -25.60 2.41 17.24
N ALA A 361 -26.13 2.85 18.38
CA ALA A 361 -25.33 3.40 19.47
C ALA A 361 -24.38 2.36 20.10
N GLN A 362 -24.85 1.11 20.28
CA GLN A 362 -24.03 0.02 20.81
C GLN A 362 -22.88 -0.36 19.87
N ALA A 363 -23.16 -0.51 18.58
CA ALA A 363 -22.12 -0.76 17.57
C ALA A 363 -21.14 0.43 17.49
N GLY A 364 -21.63 1.67 17.56
CA GLY A 364 -20.79 2.87 17.62
C GLY A 364 -19.84 2.87 18.84
N LYS A 365 -20.31 2.42 20.00
CA LYS A 365 -19.50 2.25 21.20
C LYS A 365 -18.44 1.16 21.04
N ALA A 366 -18.78 0.04 20.40
CA ALA A 366 -17.82 -1.02 20.08
C ALA A 366 -16.72 -0.50 19.14
N ALA A 367 -17.09 0.26 18.10
CA ALA A 367 -16.14 0.92 17.20
C ALA A 367 -15.20 1.87 17.95
N LEU A 368 -15.73 2.68 18.88
CA LEU A 368 -14.95 3.61 19.70
C LEU A 368 -13.94 2.87 20.60
N ALA A 369 -14.35 1.75 21.21
CA ALA A 369 -13.46 0.94 22.04
C ALA A 369 -12.25 0.42 21.24
N VAL A 370 -12.51 -0.09 20.02
CA VAL A 370 -11.43 -0.53 19.11
C VAL A 370 -10.56 0.65 18.67
N ALA A 371 -11.16 1.79 18.30
CA ALA A 371 -10.45 2.99 17.89
C ALA A 371 -9.45 3.47 18.96
N ARG A 372 -9.87 3.47 20.22
CA ARG A 372 -9.02 3.84 21.37
C ARG A 372 -7.91 2.85 21.63
N ALA A 373 -8.20 1.54 21.55
CA ALA A 373 -7.19 0.50 21.68
C ALA A 373 -6.11 0.62 20.58
N MET A 374 -6.49 1.14 19.41
CA MET A 374 -5.57 1.39 18.30
C MET A 374 -4.91 2.78 18.30
N HIS A 375 -5.32 3.68 19.20
CA HIS A 375 -4.95 5.10 19.15
C HIS A 375 -5.32 5.80 17.82
N SER A 376 -6.40 5.37 17.16
CA SER A 376 -6.88 5.97 15.91
C SER A 376 -7.84 7.13 16.18
N LYS A 377 -7.30 8.35 16.21
CA LYS A 377 -8.09 9.58 16.36
C LYS A 377 -9.11 9.78 15.24
N MET A 378 -8.81 9.28 14.03
CA MET A 378 -9.75 9.35 12.91
C MET A 378 -11.01 8.53 13.19
N GLU A 379 -10.87 7.31 13.71
CA GLU A 379 -12.03 6.47 14.03
C GLU A 379 -12.79 7.00 15.25
N GLU A 380 -12.10 7.59 16.23
CA GLU A 380 -12.77 8.33 17.31
C GLU A 380 -13.61 9.49 16.78
N ARG A 381 -13.09 10.25 15.81
CA ARG A 381 -13.85 11.33 15.14
C ARG A 381 -15.05 10.79 14.37
N ASN A 382 -14.94 9.62 13.74
CA ASN A 382 -16.06 8.97 13.05
C ASN A 382 -17.16 8.55 14.04
N ALA A 383 -16.80 8.00 15.21
CA ALA A 383 -17.75 7.71 16.28
C ALA A 383 -18.44 8.98 16.82
N ALA A 384 -17.71 10.10 16.95
CA ALA A 384 -18.29 11.38 17.34
C ALA A 384 -19.28 11.95 16.32
N LYS A 385 -19.02 11.76 15.01
CA LYS A 385 -19.98 12.12 13.96
C LYS A 385 -21.25 11.27 14.07
N LEU A 386 -21.11 9.95 14.23
CA LEU A 386 -22.24 9.04 14.43
C LEU A 386 -23.08 9.45 15.65
N TYR A 387 -22.45 9.76 16.78
CA TYR A 387 -23.14 10.29 17.97
C TYR A 387 -23.93 11.55 17.64
N THR A 388 -23.35 12.50 16.91
CA THR A 388 -24.02 13.74 16.52
C THR A 388 -25.27 13.45 15.68
N ASP A 389 -25.21 12.47 14.77
CA ASP A 389 -26.36 12.08 13.94
C ASP A 389 -27.44 11.37 14.77
N LEU A 390 -27.05 10.48 15.68
CA LEU A 390 -27.97 9.80 16.59
C LEU A 390 -28.66 10.75 17.57
N TYR A 391 -27.91 11.69 18.15
CA TYR A 391 -28.45 12.66 19.11
C TYR A 391 -29.48 13.59 18.47
N LYS A 392 -29.31 13.96 17.19
CA LYS A 392 -30.33 14.71 16.45
C LYS A 392 -31.64 13.94 16.26
N LEU A 393 -31.56 12.61 16.12
CA LEU A 393 -32.71 11.76 15.87
C LEU A 393 -33.42 11.33 17.15
N ALA A 394 -32.67 11.08 18.22
CA ALA A 394 -33.17 10.56 19.48
C ALA A 394 -32.36 11.11 20.68
N PRO A 395 -32.56 12.40 21.02
CA PRO A 395 -31.77 13.07 22.06
C PRO A 395 -31.96 12.42 23.44
N ASP A 396 -33.15 11.94 23.76
CA ASP A 396 -33.45 11.36 25.09
C ASP A 396 -33.08 9.87 25.21
N ASN A 397 -32.50 9.26 24.18
CA ASN A 397 -32.20 7.82 24.20
C ASN A 397 -30.98 7.51 25.11
N PRO A 398 -31.12 6.60 26.09
CA PRO A 398 -30.06 6.32 27.06
C PRO A 398 -28.81 5.69 26.44
N TYR A 399 -28.93 4.94 25.34
CA TYR A 399 -27.77 4.36 24.63
C TYR A 399 -26.99 5.44 23.88
N VAL A 400 -27.68 6.43 23.33
CA VAL A 400 -27.06 7.61 22.71
C VAL A 400 -26.30 8.42 23.76
N HIS A 401 -26.92 8.68 24.92
CA HIS A 401 -26.23 9.30 26.07
C HIS A 401 -25.02 8.50 26.54
N ASN A 402 -25.12 7.17 26.58
CA ASN A 402 -23.98 6.34 26.95
C ASN A 402 -22.80 6.49 25.97
N LEU A 403 -23.06 6.51 24.67
CA LEU A 403 -22.04 6.78 23.65
C LEU A 403 -21.44 8.18 23.82
N GLY A 404 -22.28 9.20 24.06
CA GLY A 404 -21.84 10.57 24.36
C GLY A 404 -20.90 10.62 25.57
N LEU A 405 -21.29 9.99 26.68
CA LEU A 405 -20.47 9.90 27.89
C LEU A 405 -19.13 9.21 27.63
N GLN A 406 -19.11 8.13 26.84
CA GLN A 406 -17.86 7.48 26.46
C GLN A 406 -16.97 8.40 25.63
N LEU A 407 -17.54 9.27 24.79
CA LEU A 407 -16.81 10.28 24.02
C LEU A 407 -16.40 11.52 24.84
N GLY A 408 -16.87 11.64 26.09
CA GLY A 408 -16.68 12.84 26.91
C GLY A 408 -17.58 14.02 26.48
N LEU A 409 -18.68 13.73 25.78
CA LEU A 409 -19.70 14.69 25.36
C LEU A 409 -20.90 14.58 26.30
N PHE A 410 -21.22 15.66 26.99
CA PHE A 410 -22.36 15.71 27.91
C PHE A 410 -23.54 16.42 27.23
N PRO A 411 -24.77 15.87 27.33
CA PRO A 411 -25.96 16.59 26.89
C PRO A 411 -26.07 17.90 27.71
N ALA A 412 -26.39 18.99 27.01
CA ALA A 412 -26.51 20.33 27.58
C ALA A 412 -27.80 20.50 28.39
#